data_AF-A0A0G0HDK2-F1
#
_entry.id   AF-A0A0G0HDK2-F1
#
_cell.length_a   1.000
_cell.length_b   1.000
_cell.length_c   1.000
_cell.angle_alpha   90.00
_cell.angle_beta   90.00
_cell.angle_gamma   90.00
#
_symmetry.space_group_name_H-M   'P 1'
#
loop_
_entity.id
_entity.type
_entity.pdbx_description
1 polymer ?
#
loop_
_entity_poly.entity_id
_entity_poly.type
_entity_poly.pdbx_seq_one_letter_code
_entity_poly.pdbx_strand_id
1 'polypeptide(L)'
;MKRWILQPQPPAEFVTEHPELPPTVLRLLWNRDIKTQEQIDEFLNPDYIADIHDPFLFKDMARALEIINKAIENQKNISSFPIVKLMVMA
;
A
#
# COMPACT_ATOMS: atom_id res chain seq x y z
N MET A 1 -8.45 -19.20 20.18
CA MET A 1 -9.08 -19.76 18.96
C MET A 1 -9.12 -18.68 17.90
N LYS A 2 -8.70 -18.94 16.65
CA LYS A 2 -8.77 -17.95 15.57
C LYS A 2 -10.24 -17.75 15.17
N ARG A 3 -10.74 -16.52 15.26
CA ARG A 3 -12.09 -16.14 14.86
C ARG A 3 -12.00 -15.51 13.47
N TRP A 4 -12.49 -16.20 12.46
CA TRP A 4 -12.57 -15.67 11.10
C TRP A 4 -13.86 -14.87 10.96
N ILE A 5 -13.75 -13.59 10.62
CA ILE A 5 -14.88 -12.69 10.42
C ILE A 5 -15.04 -12.47 8.92
N LEU A 6 -16.21 -12.83 8.40
CA LEU A 6 -16.54 -12.55 7.00
C LEU A 6 -16.98 -11.09 6.87
N GLN A 7 -16.34 -10.38 5.95
CA GLN A 7 -16.72 -9.01 5.62
C GLN A 7 -18.03 -8.98 4.81
N PRO A 8 -18.83 -7.91 4.96
CA PRO A 8 -20.12 -7.77 4.30
C PRO A 8 -19.98 -7.76 2.78
N GLN A 9 -21.08 -8.05 2.09
CA GLN A 9 -21.12 -7.94 0.64
C GLN A 9 -21.35 -6.47 0.24
N PRO A 10 -20.82 -6.04 -0.92
CA PRO A 10 -21.18 -4.75 -1.48
C PRO A 10 -22.68 -4.69 -1.81
N PRO A 11 -23.31 -3.50 -1.78
CA PRO A 11 -24.64 -3.27 -2.31
C PRO A 11 -24.76 -3.70 -3.77
N ALA A 12 -25.95 -4.10 -4.20
CA ALA A 12 -26.17 -4.55 -5.57
C ALA A 12 -25.95 -3.40 -6.57
N GLU A 13 -26.30 -2.18 -6.17
CA GLU A 13 -26.16 -0.95 -6.94
C GLU A 13 -24.70 -0.72 -7.33
N PHE A 14 -23.78 -0.83 -6.36
CA PHE A 14 -22.34 -0.72 -6.58
C PHE A 14 -21.84 -1.77 -7.58
N VAL A 15 -22.38 -2.99 -7.53
CA VAL A 15 -21.99 -4.03 -8.49
C VAL A 15 -22.49 -3.74 -9.89
N THR A 16 -23.70 -3.18 -10.03
CA THR A 16 -24.27 -2.83 -11.33
C THR A 16 -23.65 -1.58 -11.96
N GLU A 17 -23.11 -0.67 -11.15
CA GLU A 17 -22.43 0.55 -11.61
C GLU A 17 -21.07 0.28 -12.25
N HIS A 18 -20.44 -0.86 -11.93
CA HIS A 18 -19.09 -1.24 -12.40
C HIS A 18 -19.10 -2.60 -13.14
N PRO A 19 -19.87 -2.76 -14.24
CA PRO A 19 -20.02 -4.04 -14.94
C PRO A 19 -18.73 -4.53 -15.61
N GLU A 20 -17.74 -3.66 -15.80
CA GLU A 20 -16.42 -3.96 -16.34
C GLU A 20 -15.53 -4.75 -15.37
N LEU A 21 -15.86 -4.75 -14.07
CA LEU A 21 -15.08 -5.43 -13.04
C LEU A 21 -15.74 -6.73 -12.58
N PRO A 22 -14.98 -7.81 -12.34
CA PRO A 22 -15.53 -9.03 -11.76
C PRO A 22 -16.13 -8.78 -10.36
N PRO A 23 -17.27 -9.42 -9.99
CA PRO A 23 -17.91 -9.22 -8.69
C PRO A 23 -17.00 -9.51 -7.48
N THR A 24 -16.05 -10.44 -7.63
CA THR A 24 -15.06 -10.72 -6.58
C THR A 24 -14.11 -9.55 -6.36
N VAL A 25 -13.71 -8.83 -7.42
CA VAL A 25 -12.87 -7.64 -7.32
C VAL A 25 -13.64 -6.52 -6.65
N LEU A 26 -14.89 -6.29 -7.05
CA LEU A 26 -15.76 -5.28 -6.43
C LEU A 26 -15.97 -5.52 -4.94
N ARG A 27 -16.12 -6.78 -4.52
CA ARG A 27 -16.15 -7.13 -3.09
C ARG A 27 -14.85 -6.77 -2.37
N LEU A 28 -13.70 -7.00 -2.99
CA LEU A 28 -12.39 -6.68 -2.39
C LEU A 28 -12.15 -5.17 -2.28
N LEU A 29 -12.58 -4.40 -3.27
CA LEU A 29 -12.53 -2.93 -3.28
C LEU A 29 -13.46 -2.37 -2.20
N TRP A 30 -14.69 -2.87 -2.15
CA TRP A 30 -15.65 -2.49 -1.12
C TRP A 30 -15.11 -2.74 0.29
N ASN A 31 -14.50 -3.90 0.54
CA ASN A 31 -13.94 -4.24 1.85
C ASN A 31 -12.70 -3.40 2.23
N ARG A 32 -12.13 -2.65 1.29
CA ARG A 32 -11.03 -1.69 1.50
C ARG A 32 -11.49 -0.25 1.60
N ASP A 33 -12.80 -0.02 1.67
CA ASP A 33 -13.42 1.30 1.66
C ASP A 33 -13.14 2.13 0.39
N ILE A 34 -12.91 1.44 -0.73
CA ILE A 34 -12.84 2.01 -2.08
C ILE A 34 -14.24 1.93 -2.68
N LYS A 35 -14.91 3.08 -2.84
CA LYS A 35 -16.35 3.17 -3.14
C LYS A 35 -16.69 4.00 -4.38
N THR A 36 -15.77 4.84 -4.86
CA THR A 36 -16.02 5.70 -6.04
C THR A 36 -15.17 5.27 -7.22
N GLN A 37 -15.60 5.61 -8.43
CA GLN A 37 -14.84 5.31 -9.65
C GLN A 37 -13.43 5.89 -9.59
N GLU A 38 -13.26 7.12 -9.07
CA GLU A 38 -11.96 7.76 -8.95
C GLU A 38 -11.02 6.98 -8.03
N GLN A 39 -11.52 6.50 -6.89
CA GLN A 39 -10.73 5.68 -5.97
C GLN A 39 -10.38 4.31 -6.58
N ILE A 40 -11.27 3.75 -7.40
CA ILE A 40 -11.03 2.51 -8.13
C ILE A 40 -9.92 2.71 -9.16
N ASP A 41 -10.00 3.81 -9.93
CA ASP A 41 -9.02 4.14 -10.96
C ASP A 41 -7.64 4.41 -10.36
N GLU A 42 -7.58 5.21 -9.29
CA GLU A 42 -6.34 5.48 -8.53
C GLU A 42 -5.73 4.18 -7.98
N PHE A 43 -6.56 3.28 -7.43
CA PHE A 43 -6.07 2.04 -6.84
C PHE A 43 -5.61 1.00 -7.88
N LEU A 44 -6.34 0.86 -8.99
CA LEU A 44 -6.02 -0.12 -10.03
C LEU A 44 -4.96 0.38 -11.01
N ASN A 45 -4.84 1.70 -11.19
CA ASN A 45 -3.93 2.35 -12.12
C ASN A 45 -3.15 3.51 -11.44
N PRO A 46 -2.37 3.25 -10.37
CA PRO A 46 -1.66 4.30 -9.67
C PRO A 46 -0.60 4.96 -10.56
N ASP A 47 -0.48 6.29 -10.48
CA ASP A 47 0.62 7.03 -11.08
C ASP A 47 1.79 7.03 -10.09
N TYR A 48 2.76 6.14 -10.32
CA TYR A 48 3.96 6.01 -9.49
C TYR A 48 4.88 7.24 -9.49
N ILE A 49 4.57 8.32 -10.21
CA ILE A 49 5.32 9.57 -10.17
C ILE A 49 4.56 10.62 -9.34
N ALA A 50 3.23 10.66 -9.46
CA ALA A 50 2.38 11.64 -8.77
C ALA A 50 1.89 11.17 -7.39
N ASP A 51 1.68 9.86 -7.20
CA ASP A 51 1.05 9.27 -6.01
C ASP A 51 2.07 8.74 -4.98
N ILE A 52 3.35 9.13 -5.10
CA ILE A 52 4.38 8.79 -4.11
C ILE A 52 4.19 9.69 -2.87
N HIS A 53 3.87 9.06 -1.74
CA HIS A 53 3.88 9.72 -0.44
C HIS A 53 5.30 10.11 0.03
N ASP A 54 5.39 11.15 0.85
CA ASP A 54 6.65 11.59 1.46
C ASP A 54 7.29 10.43 2.27
N PRO A 55 8.51 9.97 1.89
CA PRO A 55 9.20 8.92 2.62
C PRO A 55 9.44 9.24 4.10
N PHE A 56 9.48 10.52 4.50
CA PHE A 56 9.64 10.91 5.91
C PHE A 56 8.41 10.63 6.77
N LEU A 57 7.30 10.20 6.19
CA LEU A 57 6.17 9.64 6.95
C LEU A 57 6.54 8.32 7.64
N PHE A 58 7.57 7.60 7.15
CA PHE A 58 8.12 6.48 7.90
C PHE A 58 8.89 7.00 9.12
N LYS A 59 8.49 6.52 10.30
CA LYS A 59 9.04 6.91 11.61
C LYS A 59 10.56 6.97 11.67
N ASP A 60 11.24 6.03 11.00
CA ASP A 60 12.70 5.90 11.02
C ASP A 60 13.36 6.16 9.65
N MET A 61 12.71 6.92 8.75
CA MET A 61 13.27 7.28 7.44
C MET A 61 14.63 7.99 7.56
N ALA A 62 14.74 8.94 8.50
CA ALA A 62 15.98 9.66 8.75
C ALA A 62 17.12 8.72 9.19
N ARG A 63 16.81 7.74 10.07
CA ARG A 63 17.78 6.72 10.50
C ARG A 63 18.20 5.82 9.33
N ALA A 64 17.27 5.47 8.46
CA ALA A 64 17.58 4.68 7.26
C ALA A 64 18.56 5.43 6.34
N LEU A 65 18.37 6.74 6.13
CA LEU A 65 19.30 7.58 5.36
C LEU A 65 20.69 7.62 5.97
N GLU A 66 20.81 7.77 7.30
CA GLU A 66 22.12 7.75 7.97
C GLU A 66 22.89 6.45 7.74
N ILE A 67 22.21 5.31 7.81
CA ILE A 67 22.83 3.99 7.63
C ILE A 67 23.30 3.82 6.18
N ILE A 68 22.47 4.23 5.22
CA ILE A 68 22.83 4.20 3.80
C ILE A 68 24.07 5.06 3.57
N ASN A 69 24.08 6.31 4.02
CA ASN A 69 25.22 7.22 3.87
C ASN A 69 26.49 6.65 4.49
N LYS A 70 26.42 6.12 5.72
CA LYS A 70 27.55 5.46 6.38
C LYS A 70 28.03 4.23 5.61
N ALA A 71 27.14 3.44 5.02
CA ALA A 71 27.53 2.27 4.25
C ALA A 71 28.25 2.66 2.94
N ILE A 72 27.78 3.71 2.27
CA ILE A 72 28.43 4.31 1.09
C ILE A 72 29.84 4.79 1.44
N GLU A 73 29.97 5.59 2.51
CA GLU A 73 31.27 6.11 2.98
C GLU A 73 32.26 4.99 3.29
N ASN A 74 31.78 3.91 3.91
CA ASN A 74 32.62 2.78 4.30
C ASN A 74 32.81 1.72 3.20
N GLN A 75 32.32 1.98 1.97
CA GLN A 75 32.33 1.03 0.85
C GLN A 75 31.78 -0.36 1.23
N LYS A 76 30.79 -0.38 2.12
CA LYS A 76 30.14 -1.62 2.56
C LYS A 76 29.02 -1.97 1.59
N ASN A 77 28.87 -3.27 1.31
CA ASN A 77 27.74 -3.76 0.53
C ASN A 77 26.41 -3.42 1.22
N ILE A 78 25.54 -2.75 0.50
CA ILE A 78 24.21 -2.36 0.97
C ILE A 78 23.23 -3.46 0.57
N SER A 79 22.58 -4.08 1.55
CA SER A 79 21.47 -5.01 1.31
C SER A 79 20.15 -4.33 1.62
N SER A 80 19.11 -4.60 0.83
CA SER A 80 17.79 -3.97 0.97
C SER A 80 17.04 -4.41 2.24
N PHE A 81 17.29 -5.63 2.71
CA PHE A 81 16.60 -6.25 3.84
C PHE A 81 16.72 -5.49 5.18
N PRO A 82 17.93 -5.05 5.64
CA PRO A 82 18.03 -4.26 6.86
C PRO A 82 17.37 -2.88 6.76
N ILE A 83 17.35 -2.26 5.58
CA ILE A 83 16.81 -0.90 5.37
C ILE A 83 15.28 -0.90 5.48
N VAL A 84 14.61 -1.80 4.75
CA VAL A 84 13.14 -1.88 4.76
C VAL A 84 12.61 -2.28 6.14
N LYS A 85 13.32 -3.17 6.85
CA LYS A 85 12.95 -3.59 8.20
C LYS A 85 12.96 -2.42 9.19
N LEU A 86 13.90 -1.48 9.06
CA LEU A 86 13.98 -0.29 9.91
C LEU A 86 12.85 0.69 9.64
N MET A 87 12.41 0.84 8.39
CA MET A 87 11.35 1.80 8.04
C MET A 87 9.97 1.41 8.60
N VAL A 88 9.71 0.12 8.80
CA VAL A 88 8.38 -0.42 9.16
C VAL A 88 8.29 -0.90 10.62
N MET A 89 9.42 -1.18 11.28
CA MET A 89 9.43 -1.71 12.65
C MET A 89 9.82 -0.65 13.69
N ALA A 90 8.87 0.19 14.10
CA ALA A 90 8.95 0.94 15.37
C ALA A 90 7.60 1.52 15.81
#